data_AF-A0A1S2QRM9-F1
#
_entry.id   AF-A0A1S2QRM9-F1
#
_cell.length_a   1.000
_cell.length_b   1.000
_cell.length_c   1.000
_cell.angle_alpha   90.00
_cell.angle_beta   90.00
_cell.angle_gamma   90.00
#
_symmetry.space_group_name_H-M   'P 1'
#
loop_
_entity.id
_entity.type
_entity.pdbx_description
1 polymer ?
#
loop_
_entity_poly.entity_id
_entity_poly.type
_entity_poly.pdbx_seq_one_letter_code
_entity_poly.pdbx_strand_id
1 'polypeptide(L)'
;MFKPKKLLLFFLVSGLLLGGCQMNNGANEPVQKKPIEKKDEELPKARAFQDDFTKGFIDSSKSKEDGYFIFKSKTGNYKMLIPNEGIVNDFSYSNKGNKSEFYTVSIKYKDGSEAAMQISYNGELSNSRDIVKYSLESLKNELDIVTKFKKITTDKNQIYAAPFELKYKGSRNYGYGGYIYPLEGYGGITLHYFKQCLNNEQDCKKETSEQTKSTAVKIMSSITFIKEKESD
;
A
#
# COMPACT_ATOMS: atom_id res chain seq x y z
N MET A 1 26.78 -25.20 36.07
CA MET A 1 27.20 -24.61 37.37
C MET A 1 28.37 -23.66 37.10
N PHE A 2 28.10 -22.39 36.78
CA PHE A 2 29.10 -21.36 36.52
C PHE A 2 28.71 -20.16 37.38
N LYS A 3 29.61 -19.75 38.29
CA LYS A 3 29.44 -18.54 39.12
C LYS A 3 30.38 -17.42 38.63
N PRO A 4 29.97 -16.15 38.79
CA PRO A 4 30.49 -15.01 38.05
C PRO A 4 31.65 -14.31 38.77
N LYS A 5 32.47 -13.55 38.03
CA LYS A 5 33.38 -12.56 38.61
C LYS A 5 32.77 -11.16 38.43
N LYS A 6 32.30 -10.57 39.53
CA LYS A 6 32.05 -9.13 39.65
C LYS A 6 33.40 -8.43 39.79
N LEU A 7 33.67 -7.42 38.98
CA LEU A 7 34.71 -6.44 39.27
C LEU A 7 34.02 -5.08 39.45
N LEU A 8 34.00 -4.64 40.69
CA LEU A 8 33.54 -3.33 41.14
C LEU A 8 34.82 -2.48 41.30
N LEU A 9 34.92 -1.31 40.67
CA LEU A 9 35.87 -0.29 41.13
C LEU A 9 35.25 1.10 40.98
N PHE A 10 34.98 1.68 42.15
CA PHE A 10 34.65 3.08 42.41
C PHE A 10 35.88 3.96 42.14
N PHE A 11 35.69 5.14 41.54
CA PHE A 11 36.47 6.34 41.90
C PHE A 11 35.57 7.57 41.83
N LEU A 12 35.51 8.26 42.96
CA LEU A 12 34.68 9.41 43.29
C LEU A 12 35.62 10.40 43.98
N VAL A 13 36.03 11.49 43.30
CA VAL A 13 36.67 12.69 43.90
C VAL A 13 36.38 13.86 42.94
N SER A 14 35.39 14.72 43.18
CA SER A 14 35.37 15.94 44.03
C SER A 14 36.33 17.06 43.61
N GLY A 15 35.80 18.29 43.48
CA GLY A 15 36.59 19.51 43.71
C GLY A 15 36.43 20.69 42.75
N LEU A 16 35.33 21.44 42.92
CA LEU A 16 35.23 22.91 42.94
C LEU A 16 36.34 23.76 42.29
N LEU A 17 35.93 24.63 41.35
CA LEU A 17 36.44 26.00 41.29
C LEU A 17 35.26 26.97 41.22
N LEU A 18 35.08 27.71 42.32
CA LEU A 18 34.32 28.94 42.42
C LEU A 18 35.08 30.06 41.72
N GLY A 19 34.38 30.91 40.99
CA GLY A 19 34.86 32.20 40.48
C GLY A 19 33.69 32.99 39.93
N GLY A 20 33.18 33.95 40.70
CA GLY A 20 32.00 34.76 40.38
C GLY A 20 32.30 36.06 39.62
N CYS A 21 31.23 36.70 39.13
CA CYS A 21 31.03 38.14 38.93
C CYS A 21 29.55 38.32 38.54
N GLN A 22 28.75 38.99 39.36
CA GLN A 22 28.45 40.44 39.32
C GLN A 22 27.24 40.76 38.43
N MET A 23 26.24 41.37 39.08
CA MET A 23 24.92 41.71 38.59
C MET A 23 24.97 42.90 37.62
N ASN A 24 24.32 42.81 36.46
CA ASN A 24 23.92 43.98 35.67
C ASN A 24 22.53 43.77 35.06
N ASN A 25 21.69 44.78 35.21
CA ASN A 25 20.31 44.83 34.76
C ASN A 25 20.26 45.04 33.25
N GLY A 26 19.61 44.12 32.54
CA GLY A 26 19.31 44.24 31.12
C GLY A 26 18.21 43.25 30.78
N ALA A 27 17.04 43.78 30.41
CA ALA A 27 15.89 43.04 29.96
C ALA A 27 16.27 41.95 28.96
N ASN A 28 15.82 40.71 29.23
CA ASN A 28 15.42 39.67 28.27
C ASN A 28 15.01 38.45 29.10
N GLU A 29 13.71 38.30 29.33
CA GLU A 29 13.15 37.04 29.83
C GLU A 29 13.62 35.89 28.92
N PRO A 30 14.14 34.78 29.46
CA PRO A 30 14.21 33.56 28.67
C PRO A 30 12.76 33.11 28.48
N VAL A 31 12.22 33.35 27.29
CA VAL A 31 11.01 32.68 26.82
C VAL A 31 11.26 31.20 27.03
N GLN A 32 10.69 30.66 28.11
CA GLN A 32 10.52 29.23 28.28
C GLN A 32 9.77 28.78 27.04
N LYS A 33 10.51 28.23 26.07
CA LYS A 33 9.92 27.38 25.05
C LYS A 33 9.27 26.26 25.85
N LYS A 34 7.96 26.41 26.09
CA LYS A 34 7.09 25.28 26.39
C LYS A 34 7.56 24.15 25.48
N PRO A 35 7.81 22.94 26.01
CA PRO A 35 7.88 21.78 25.14
C PRO A 35 6.67 21.90 24.23
N ILE A 36 6.91 21.94 22.92
CA ILE A 36 5.83 21.68 21.97
C ILE A 36 5.41 20.27 22.35
N GLU A 37 4.36 20.19 23.16
CA GLU A 37 3.59 19.00 23.40
C GLU A 37 3.16 18.61 21.99
N LYS A 38 3.94 17.70 21.37
CA LYS A 38 3.47 16.99 20.20
C LYS A 38 2.22 16.32 20.73
N LYS A 39 1.06 16.91 20.42
CA LYS A 39 -0.22 16.26 20.54
C LYS A 39 0.02 14.91 19.87
N ASP A 40 0.05 13.84 20.66
CA ASP A 40 0.15 12.48 20.15
C ASP A 40 -1.02 12.35 19.18
N GLU A 41 -0.76 12.53 17.87
CA GLU A 41 -1.75 12.25 16.85
C GLU A 41 -2.02 10.75 17.02
N GLU A 42 -3.21 10.41 17.56
CA GLU A 42 -3.61 9.02 17.71
C GLU A 42 -3.37 8.32 16.37
N LEU A 43 -2.48 7.32 16.39
CA LEU A 43 -2.16 6.55 15.20
C LEU A 43 -3.47 5.96 14.62
N PRO A 44 -3.66 5.96 13.30
CA PRO A 44 -4.86 5.43 12.69
C PRO A 44 -5.16 4.00 13.17
N LYS A 45 -6.36 3.77 13.71
CA LYS A 45 -6.81 2.45 14.21
C LYS A 45 -7.20 1.47 13.09
N ALA A 46 -6.98 1.85 11.83
CA ALA A 46 -7.26 1.05 10.66
C ALA A 46 -6.33 -0.17 10.55
N ARG A 47 -6.83 -1.34 10.13
CA ARG A 47 -6.05 -2.59 10.09
C ARG A 47 -4.75 -2.46 9.31
N ALA A 48 -4.77 -1.78 8.15
CA ALA A 48 -3.59 -1.57 7.33
C ALA A 48 -2.46 -0.85 8.07
N PHE A 49 -2.79 0.06 8.99
CA PHE A 49 -1.82 0.86 9.74
C PHE A 49 -1.32 0.14 11.00
N GLN A 50 -2.07 -0.85 11.49
CA GLN A 50 -1.72 -1.63 12.68
C GLN A 50 -0.90 -2.89 12.34
N ASP A 51 -0.96 -3.36 11.10
CA ASP A 51 -0.13 -4.47 10.64
C ASP A 51 1.27 -3.99 10.24
N ASP A 52 2.32 -4.53 10.88
CA ASP A 52 3.69 -4.03 10.73
C ASP A 52 4.22 -4.14 9.30
N PHE A 53 3.92 -5.24 8.60
CA PHE A 53 4.37 -5.45 7.23
C PHE A 53 3.68 -4.47 6.28
N THR A 54 2.36 -4.40 6.37
CA THR A 54 1.48 -3.54 5.56
C THR A 54 1.79 -2.06 5.79
N LYS A 55 2.02 -1.66 7.05
CA LYS A 55 2.40 -0.29 7.42
C LYS A 55 3.66 0.18 6.69
N GLY A 56 4.57 -0.73 6.37
CA GLY A 56 5.76 -0.43 5.58
C GLY A 56 5.49 0.07 4.16
N PHE A 57 4.28 -0.11 3.62
CA PHE A 57 3.88 0.41 2.32
C PHE A 57 3.18 1.78 2.42
N ILE A 58 2.74 2.18 3.62
CA ILE A 58 1.97 3.42 3.82
C ILE A 58 2.90 4.63 3.67
N ASP A 59 2.66 5.43 2.64
CA ASP A 59 3.46 6.62 2.31
C ASP A 59 3.17 7.80 3.27
N SER A 60 1.96 7.85 3.84
CA SER A 60 1.53 8.85 4.82
C SER A 60 0.45 8.28 5.74
N SER A 61 0.55 8.58 7.04
CA SER A 61 -0.48 8.24 8.03
C SER A 61 -1.78 9.03 7.85
N LYS A 62 -1.75 10.14 7.08
CA LYS A 62 -2.94 10.91 6.72
C LYS A 62 -3.62 10.26 5.53
N SER A 63 -4.78 9.63 5.78
CA SER A 63 -5.74 9.18 4.76
C SER A 63 -5.96 10.33 3.78
N LYS A 64 -5.59 10.17 2.51
CA LYS A 64 -5.83 11.21 1.49
C LYS A 64 -7.31 11.28 1.10
N GLU A 65 -8.04 10.20 1.38
CA GLU A 65 -9.45 10.05 1.11
C GLU A 65 -10.07 9.13 2.19
N ASP A 66 -11.33 9.34 2.54
CA ASP A 66 -12.02 8.50 3.53
C ASP A 66 -12.00 7.03 3.11
N GLY A 67 -11.48 6.19 4.01
CA GLY A 67 -11.42 4.74 3.82
C GLY A 67 -10.21 4.22 3.04
N TYR A 68 -9.25 5.07 2.63
CA TYR A 68 -8.06 4.63 1.88
C TYR A 68 -6.74 5.29 2.32
N PHE A 69 -5.68 4.48 2.37
CA PHE A 69 -4.29 4.95 2.47
C PHE A 69 -3.62 5.01 1.10
N ILE A 70 -2.60 5.87 0.97
CA ILE A 70 -1.69 5.82 -0.17
C ILE A 70 -0.58 4.83 0.14
N PHE A 71 -0.46 3.82 -0.71
CA PHE A 71 0.62 2.87 -0.68
C PHE A 71 1.67 3.27 -1.70
N LYS A 72 2.94 3.20 -1.29
CA LYS A 72 4.09 3.26 -2.19
C LYS A 72 4.63 1.83 -2.35
N SER A 73 4.81 1.41 -3.59
CA SER A 73 5.39 0.12 -3.93
C SER A 73 6.81 0.00 -3.35
N LYS A 74 7.24 -1.20 -2.95
CA LYS A 74 8.63 -1.36 -2.48
C LYS A 74 9.62 -1.33 -3.63
N THR A 75 9.16 -1.53 -4.86
CA THR A 75 9.94 -1.23 -6.07
C THR A 75 10.27 0.26 -6.19
N GLY A 76 9.50 1.13 -5.54
CA GLY A 76 9.61 2.57 -5.68
C GLY A 76 9.00 3.13 -6.97
N ASN A 77 8.36 2.30 -7.81
CA ASN A 77 7.93 2.68 -9.16
C ASN A 77 6.44 3.05 -9.26
N TYR A 78 5.63 2.85 -8.23
CA TYR A 78 4.24 3.31 -8.27
C TYR A 78 3.68 3.63 -6.88
N LYS A 79 2.61 4.41 -6.88
CA LYS A 79 1.71 4.61 -5.74
C LYS A 79 0.30 4.18 -6.12
N MET A 80 -0.48 3.73 -5.14
CA MET A 80 -1.89 3.41 -5.33
C MET A 80 -2.68 3.62 -4.04
N LEU A 81 -3.99 3.78 -4.14
CA LEU A 81 -4.86 3.68 -2.97
C LEU A 81 -5.04 2.22 -2.57
N ILE A 82 -5.07 1.97 -1.27
CA ILE A 82 -5.52 0.71 -0.70
C ILE A 82 -6.63 0.97 0.31
N PRO A 83 -7.60 0.06 0.48
CA PRO A 83 -8.57 0.18 1.56
C PRO A 83 -7.88 0.18 2.93
N ASN A 84 -8.37 1.00 3.86
CA ASN A 84 -7.87 1.09 5.24
C ASN A 84 -7.89 -0.25 5.98
N GLU A 85 -8.78 -1.16 5.58
CA GLU A 85 -8.91 -2.50 6.14
C GLU A 85 -8.10 -3.57 5.41
N GLY A 86 -7.28 -3.19 4.43
CA GLY A 86 -6.45 -4.08 3.63
C GLY A 86 -5.13 -4.43 4.32
N ILE A 87 -4.79 -5.72 4.36
CA ILE A 87 -3.51 -6.24 4.87
C ILE A 87 -2.77 -6.91 3.71
N VAL A 88 -1.54 -6.47 3.45
CA VAL A 88 -0.64 -7.14 2.50
C VAL A 88 -0.17 -8.44 3.14
N ASN A 89 -0.38 -9.56 2.44
CA ASN A 89 0.08 -10.86 2.88
C ASN A 89 1.59 -10.99 2.63
N ASP A 90 2.36 -11.07 3.71
CA ASP A 90 3.81 -11.20 3.70
C ASP A 90 4.27 -12.53 3.08
N PHE A 91 3.53 -13.62 3.30
CA PHE A 91 3.83 -14.94 2.72
C PHE A 91 3.71 -14.96 1.19
N SER A 92 2.82 -14.16 0.60
CA SER A 92 2.67 -14.05 -0.86
C SER A 92 3.49 -12.92 -1.47
N TYR A 93 4.20 -12.15 -0.65
CA TYR A 93 5.00 -11.02 -1.11
C TYR A 93 6.27 -11.49 -1.82
N SER A 94 6.50 -10.98 -3.03
CA SER A 94 7.71 -11.22 -3.80
C SER A 94 8.17 -9.91 -4.45
N ASN A 95 9.47 -9.62 -4.37
CA ASN A 95 10.08 -8.44 -4.98
C ASN A 95 11.45 -8.77 -5.59
N LYS A 96 11.72 -8.18 -6.76
CA LYS A 96 13.03 -8.24 -7.43
C LYS A 96 13.54 -6.82 -7.68
N GLY A 97 13.87 -6.11 -6.61
CA GLY A 97 14.37 -4.74 -6.67
C GLY A 97 13.34 -3.80 -7.31
N ASN A 98 13.77 -3.03 -8.31
CA ASN A 98 12.89 -2.15 -9.10
C ASN A 98 12.24 -2.86 -10.30
N LYS A 99 12.49 -4.14 -10.55
CA LYS A 99 12.04 -4.82 -11.78
C LYS A 99 10.64 -5.41 -11.69
N SER A 100 10.32 -6.06 -10.58
CA SER A 100 9.01 -6.72 -10.42
C SER A 100 8.60 -6.81 -8.96
N GLU A 101 7.29 -6.79 -8.72
CA GLU A 101 6.71 -6.97 -7.39
C GLU A 101 5.35 -7.65 -7.50
N PHE A 102 5.10 -8.63 -6.64
CA PHE A 102 3.83 -9.34 -6.54
C PHE A 102 3.40 -9.42 -5.09
N TYR A 103 2.12 -9.18 -4.83
CA TYR A 103 1.54 -9.40 -3.51
C TYR A 103 0.03 -9.55 -3.56
N THR A 104 -0.50 -10.16 -2.50
CA THR A 104 -1.94 -10.24 -2.26
C THR A 104 -2.31 -9.35 -1.09
N VAL A 105 -3.46 -8.69 -1.18
CA VAL A 105 -4.07 -7.93 -0.09
C VAL A 105 -5.34 -8.64 0.34
N SER A 106 -5.49 -8.93 1.63
CA SER A 106 -6.74 -9.39 2.23
C SER A 106 -7.49 -8.20 2.84
N ILE A 107 -8.78 -8.07 2.58
CA ILE A 107 -9.60 -6.95 3.02
C ILE A 107 -10.79 -7.51 3.80
N LYS A 108 -10.98 -7.02 5.02
CA LYS A 108 -12.14 -7.37 5.86
C LYS A 108 -12.89 -6.10 6.23
N TYR A 109 -14.06 -5.92 5.65
CA TYR A 109 -14.89 -4.74 5.89
C TYR A 109 -15.62 -4.85 7.24
N LYS A 110 -16.09 -3.70 7.74
CA LYS A 110 -16.78 -3.59 9.04
C LYS A 110 -18.12 -4.33 9.07
N ASP A 111 -18.77 -4.49 7.92
CA ASP A 111 -19.99 -5.27 7.74
C ASP A 111 -19.75 -6.79 7.75
N GLY A 112 -18.48 -7.21 7.87
CA GLY A 112 -18.08 -8.61 7.86
C GLY A 112 -17.79 -9.18 6.47
N SER A 113 -18.06 -8.42 5.40
CA SER A 113 -17.72 -8.83 4.04
C SER A 113 -16.20 -8.86 3.82
N GLU A 114 -15.75 -9.78 2.97
CA GLU A 114 -14.33 -9.97 2.67
C GLU A 114 -14.07 -9.80 1.17
N ALA A 115 -12.92 -9.23 0.86
CA ALA A 115 -12.41 -9.09 -0.50
C ALA A 115 -10.91 -9.34 -0.51
N ALA A 116 -10.37 -9.59 -1.69
CA ALA A 116 -8.94 -9.71 -1.90
C ALA A 116 -8.51 -8.93 -3.14
N MET A 117 -7.23 -8.57 -3.14
CA MET A 117 -6.57 -8.02 -4.32
C MET A 117 -5.30 -8.77 -4.61
N GLN A 118 -5.01 -9.01 -5.88
CA GLN A 118 -3.69 -9.43 -6.35
C GLN A 118 -3.11 -8.34 -7.23
N ILE A 119 -1.87 -7.98 -6.95
CA ILE A 119 -1.14 -6.96 -7.69
C ILE A 119 0.14 -7.60 -8.20
N SER A 120 0.38 -7.49 -9.50
CA SER A 120 1.65 -7.89 -10.13
C SER A 120 2.17 -6.74 -10.97
N TYR A 121 3.34 -6.25 -10.62
CA TYR A 121 4.06 -5.20 -11.33
C TYR A 121 5.26 -5.80 -12.09
N ASN A 122 5.43 -5.35 -13.33
CA ASN A 122 6.63 -5.60 -14.13
C ASN A 122 7.10 -4.28 -14.76
N GLY A 123 8.27 -3.80 -14.35
CA GLY A 123 8.89 -2.55 -14.79
C GLY A 123 9.56 -2.60 -16.14
N GLU A 124 9.73 -3.79 -16.74
CA GLU A 124 10.41 -3.96 -18.03
C GLU A 124 9.42 -3.97 -19.22
N LEU A 125 8.11 -3.91 -18.95
CA LEU A 125 7.08 -3.90 -20.00
C LEU A 125 7.02 -2.55 -20.71
N SER A 126 7.27 -2.56 -22.02
CA SER A 126 7.02 -1.39 -22.87
C SER A 126 5.53 -1.17 -23.13
N ASN A 127 5.16 0.05 -23.53
CA ASN A 127 3.79 0.40 -23.91
C ASN A 127 3.46 0.10 -25.38
N SER A 128 4.25 -0.74 -26.06
CA SER A 128 4.00 -1.09 -27.46
C SER A 128 2.69 -1.85 -27.60
N ARG A 129 2.04 -1.72 -28.77
CA ARG A 129 0.74 -2.38 -29.04
C ARG A 129 0.81 -3.89 -28.81
N ASP A 130 1.91 -4.53 -29.19
CA ASP A 130 2.08 -5.98 -29.08
C ASP A 130 2.25 -6.42 -27.63
N ILE A 131 3.01 -5.68 -26.82
CA ILE A 131 3.13 -5.97 -25.38
C ILE A 131 1.81 -5.73 -24.66
N VAL A 132 1.10 -4.65 -24.95
CA VAL A 132 -0.23 -4.39 -24.38
C VAL A 132 -1.20 -5.51 -24.77
N LYS A 133 -1.21 -5.94 -26.03
CA LYS A 133 -2.06 -7.06 -26.50
C LYS A 133 -1.70 -8.35 -25.76
N TYR A 134 -0.42 -8.68 -25.65
CA TYR A 134 0.04 -9.87 -24.93
C TYR A 134 -0.38 -9.86 -23.46
N SER A 135 -0.19 -8.73 -22.76
CA SER A 135 -0.60 -8.58 -21.35
C SER A 135 -2.11 -8.75 -21.17
N LEU A 136 -2.93 -8.23 -22.09
CA LEU A 136 -4.38 -8.39 -22.06
C LEU A 136 -4.81 -9.84 -22.32
N GLU A 137 -4.21 -10.53 -23.28
CA GLU A 137 -4.50 -11.95 -23.53
C GLU A 137 -4.05 -12.83 -22.35
N SER A 138 -2.91 -12.53 -21.74
CA SER A 138 -2.45 -13.23 -20.52
C SER A 138 -3.46 -13.05 -19.37
N LEU A 139 -3.86 -11.81 -19.09
CA LEU A 139 -4.84 -11.49 -18.05
C LEU A 139 -6.19 -12.15 -18.34
N LYS A 140 -6.60 -12.15 -19.61
CA LYS A 140 -7.84 -12.76 -20.05
C LYS A 140 -7.85 -14.27 -19.78
N ASN A 141 -6.77 -14.96 -20.11
CA ASN A 141 -6.62 -16.39 -19.90
C ASN A 141 -6.52 -16.74 -18.41
N GLU A 142 -5.80 -15.93 -17.63
CA GLU A 142 -5.65 -16.13 -16.18
C GLU A 142 -6.98 -16.04 -15.44
N LEU A 143 -7.84 -15.10 -15.84
CA LEU A 143 -9.09 -14.79 -15.15
C LEU A 143 -10.36 -15.34 -15.85
N ASP A 144 -10.22 -16.10 -16.93
CA ASP A 144 -11.34 -16.57 -17.76
C ASP A 144 -12.27 -15.42 -18.20
N ILE A 145 -11.69 -14.29 -18.61
CA ILE A 145 -12.46 -13.10 -19.03
C ILE A 145 -13.04 -13.36 -20.42
N VAL A 146 -14.36 -13.53 -20.46
CA VAL A 146 -15.11 -13.71 -21.72
C VAL A 146 -15.61 -12.38 -22.33
N THR A 147 -15.55 -11.29 -21.55
CA THR A 147 -16.06 -9.98 -21.96
C THR A 147 -14.96 -9.08 -22.55
N LYS A 148 -15.35 -8.01 -23.25
CA LYS A 148 -14.39 -7.02 -23.74
C LYS A 148 -13.89 -6.14 -22.60
N PHE A 149 -12.59 -5.85 -22.60
CA PHE A 149 -12.01 -4.85 -21.71
C PHE A 149 -12.56 -3.46 -22.01
N LYS A 150 -13.03 -2.77 -20.97
CA LYS A 150 -13.34 -1.34 -21.02
C LYS A 150 -12.04 -0.56 -20.89
N LYS A 151 -11.78 0.31 -21.86
CA LYS A 151 -10.65 1.25 -21.85
C LYS A 151 -11.00 2.49 -21.01
N ILE A 152 -10.13 2.86 -20.09
CA ILE A 152 -10.22 4.08 -19.26
C ILE A 152 -8.88 4.79 -19.37
N THR A 153 -8.88 6.04 -19.83
CA THR A 153 -7.67 6.87 -19.95
C THR A 153 -7.73 7.94 -18.88
N THR A 154 -6.67 8.06 -18.09
CA THR A 154 -6.47 9.19 -17.16
C THR A 154 -5.41 10.12 -17.73
N ASP A 155 -5.11 11.21 -17.03
CA ASP A 155 -3.97 12.10 -17.33
C ASP A 155 -2.60 11.41 -17.16
N LYS A 156 -2.55 10.25 -16.48
CA LYS A 156 -1.30 9.58 -16.07
C LYS A 156 -1.10 8.20 -16.68
N ASN A 157 -2.19 7.48 -16.93
CA ASN A 157 -2.15 6.07 -17.29
C ASN A 157 -3.27 5.66 -18.25
N GLN A 158 -3.08 4.48 -18.84
CA GLN A 158 -4.08 3.76 -19.59
C GLN A 158 -4.47 2.51 -18.82
N ILE A 159 -5.78 2.31 -18.65
CA ILE A 159 -6.37 1.17 -17.94
C ILE A 159 -7.28 0.40 -18.90
N TYR A 160 -7.20 -0.91 -18.82
CA TYR A 160 -8.12 -1.85 -19.43
C TYR A 160 -8.71 -2.72 -18.34
N ALA A 161 -10.02 -2.64 -18.09
CA ALA A 161 -10.69 -3.37 -17.01
C ALA A 161 -11.86 -4.20 -17.52
N ALA A 162 -12.02 -5.42 -17.01
CA ALA A 162 -13.13 -6.30 -17.33
C ALA A 162 -13.59 -7.08 -16.09
N PRO A 163 -14.89 -7.39 -15.97
CA PRO A 163 -15.37 -8.30 -14.95
C PRO A 163 -14.91 -9.74 -15.24
N PHE A 164 -14.75 -10.53 -14.18
CA PHE A 164 -14.47 -11.96 -14.26
C PHE A 164 -15.26 -12.75 -13.21
N GLU A 165 -15.44 -14.04 -13.48
CA GLU A 165 -15.96 -15.02 -12.53
C GLU A 165 -15.15 -16.33 -12.65
N LEU A 166 -14.45 -16.72 -11.59
CA LEU A 166 -13.70 -17.97 -11.51
C LEU A 166 -14.37 -18.92 -10.53
N LYS A 167 -14.56 -20.17 -10.95
CA LYS A 167 -15.09 -21.24 -10.09
C LYS A 167 -13.97 -22.19 -9.71
N TYR A 168 -13.76 -22.42 -8.42
CA TYR A 168 -12.75 -23.33 -7.92
C TYR A 168 -13.25 -24.11 -6.71
N LYS A 169 -13.29 -25.45 -6.79
CA LYS A 169 -13.62 -26.36 -5.67
C LYS A 169 -14.82 -25.93 -4.81
N GLY A 170 -15.91 -25.46 -5.43
CA GLY A 170 -17.12 -25.02 -4.72
C GLY A 170 -17.02 -23.62 -4.10
N SER A 171 -16.03 -22.83 -4.49
CA SER A 171 -16.03 -21.38 -4.30
C SER A 171 -16.14 -20.67 -5.65
N ARG A 172 -16.70 -19.47 -5.60
CA ARG A 172 -16.80 -18.58 -6.76
C ARG A 172 -16.13 -17.26 -6.41
N ASN A 173 -15.08 -16.93 -7.15
CA ASN A 173 -14.46 -15.61 -7.09
C ASN A 173 -15.06 -14.75 -8.18
N TYR A 174 -15.58 -13.58 -7.83
CA TYR A 174 -16.12 -12.63 -8.80
C TYR A 174 -15.50 -11.26 -8.55
N GLY A 175 -15.21 -10.54 -9.63
CA GLY A 175 -14.41 -9.34 -9.49
C GLY A 175 -14.11 -8.63 -10.80
N TYR A 176 -13.10 -7.79 -10.76
CA TYR A 176 -12.57 -7.07 -11.91
C TYR A 176 -11.07 -7.27 -12.02
N GLY A 177 -10.65 -7.68 -13.21
CA GLY A 177 -9.24 -7.72 -13.61
C GLY A 177 -8.91 -6.48 -14.43
N GLY A 178 -7.71 -5.94 -14.23
CA GLY A 178 -7.25 -4.79 -14.98
C GLY A 178 -5.78 -4.87 -15.35
N TYR A 179 -5.45 -4.36 -16.54
CA TYR A 179 -4.08 -4.05 -16.95
C TYR A 179 -3.91 -2.53 -17.01
N ILE A 180 -2.90 -2.03 -16.31
CA ILE A 180 -2.62 -0.61 -16.13
C ILE A 180 -1.18 -0.33 -16.53
N TYR A 181 -0.95 0.68 -17.37
CA TYR A 181 0.40 1.10 -17.78
C TYR A 181 0.46 2.63 -17.93
N PRO A 182 1.63 3.27 -17.73
CA PRO A 182 1.75 4.73 -17.83
C PRO A 182 1.58 5.19 -19.27
N LEU A 183 1.19 6.45 -19.51
CA LEU A 183 1.12 6.96 -20.89
C LEU A 183 2.50 7.07 -21.55
N GLU A 184 3.55 7.25 -20.75
CA GLU A 184 4.95 7.37 -21.17
C GLU A 184 5.85 6.49 -20.30
N GLY A 185 6.93 5.97 -20.88
CA GLY A 185 7.91 5.15 -20.17
C GLY A 185 7.61 3.65 -20.22
N TYR A 186 8.05 2.94 -19.18
CA TYR A 186 7.93 1.50 -19.02
C TYR A 186 7.17 1.16 -17.74
N GLY A 187 6.62 -0.05 -17.71
CA GLY A 187 5.94 -0.61 -16.54
C GLY A 187 4.51 -1.02 -16.86
N GLY A 188 4.11 -2.16 -16.31
CA GLY A 188 2.73 -2.62 -16.37
C GLY A 188 2.33 -3.24 -15.03
N ILE A 189 1.07 -3.04 -14.65
CA ILE A 189 0.45 -3.64 -13.48
C ILE A 189 -0.74 -4.46 -13.95
N THR A 190 -0.78 -5.74 -13.59
CA THR A 190 -2.05 -6.49 -13.51
C THR A 190 -2.60 -6.38 -12.09
N LEU A 191 -3.88 -6.06 -11.99
CA LEU A 191 -4.59 -5.95 -10.72
C LEU A 191 -5.90 -6.73 -10.79
N HIS A 192 -6.10 -7.64 -9.85
CA HIS A 192 -7.34 -8.39 -9.69
C HIS A 192 -7.97 -7.96 -8.37
N TYR A 193 -9.17 -7.39 -8.40
CA TYR A 193 -9.96 -7.17 -7.19
C TYR A 193 -11.14 -8.14 -7.22
N PHE A 194 -11.32 -8.94 -6.17
CA PHE A 194 -12.39 -9.94 -6.15
C PHE A 194 -12.93 -10.20 -4.76
N LYS A 195 -14.17 -10.69 -4.72
CA LYS A 195 -14.80 -11.27 -3.54
C LYS A 195 -14.93 -12.77 -3.75
N GLN A 196 -14.85 -13.53 -2.67
CA GLN A 196 -15.09 -14.97 -2.68
C GLN A 196 -16.47 -15.26 -2.10
N CYS A 197 -17.23 -16.10 -2.80
CA CYS A 197 -18.43 -16.72 -2.27
C CYS A 197 -18.18 -18.20 -1.99
N LEU A 198 -18.80 -18.70 -0.93
CA LEU A 198 -19.02 -20.12 -0.70
C LEU A 198 -20.33 -20.55 -1.40
N ASN A 199 -20.55 -21.86 -1.57
CA ASN A 199 -21.60 -22.46 -2.42
C ASN A 199 -23.08 -22.03 -2.19
N ASN A 200 -23.41 -21.09 -1.31
CA ASN A 200 -24.76 -20.56 -1.14
C ASN A 200 -25.02 -19.38 -2.10
N GLU A 201 -25.79 -19.62 -3.16
CA GLU A 201 -26.08 -18.61 -4.20
C GLU A 201 -26.72 -17.30 -3.70
N GLN A 202 -27.33 -17.31 -2.51
CA GLN A 202 -27.96 -16.12 -1.93
C GLN A 202 -26.96 -15.06 -1.48
N ASP A 203 -25.75 -15.45 -1.06
CA ASP A 203 -24.73 -14.51 -0.58
C ASP A 203 -24.10 -13.72 -1.74
N CYS A 204 -23.95 -14.35 -2.91
CA CYS A 204 -23.43 -13.66 -4.11
C CYS A 204 -24.45 -12.77 -4.82
N LYS A 205 -25.76 -13.06 -4.68
CA LYS A 205 -26.81 -12.37 -5.44
C LYS A 205 -27.16 -10.98 -4.89
N LYS A 206 -26.66 -10.62 -3.69
CA LYS A 206 -27.03 -9.36 -3.01
C LYS A 206 -25.90 -8.35 -2.76
N GLU A 207 -24.63 -8.70 -2.93
CA GLU A 207 -23.54 -7.71 -2.88
C GLU A 207 -23.07 -7.25 -4.27
N THR A 208 -23.90 -6.38 -4.86
CA THR A 208 -23.54 -5.24 -5.72
C THR A 208 -22.30 -5.40 -6.60
N SER A 209 -22.49 -5.96 -7.80
CA SER A 209 -21.53 -5.86 -8.91
C SER A 209 -21.01 -4.44 -9.11
N GLU A 210 -21.87 -3.42 -8.93
CA GLU A 210 -21.50 -2.01 -9.09
C GLU A 210 -20.60 -1.48 -7.97
N GLN A 211 -20.74 -1.92 -6.73
CA GLN A 211 -19.83 -1.50 -5.66
C GLN A 211 -18.46 -2.17 -5.81
N THR A 212 -18.45 -3.48 -6.10
CA THR A 212 -17.23 -4.24 -6.43
C THR A 212 -16.49 -3.59 -7.60
N LYS A 213 -17.21 -3.24 -8.67
CA LYS A 213 -16.70 -2.48 -9.82
C LYS A 213 -16.17 -1.11 -9.42
N SER A 214 -16.94 -0.34 -8.66
CA SER A 214 -16.57 1.01 -8.24
C SER A 214 -15.27 0.99 -7.43
N THR A 215 -15.15 0.09 -6.44
CA THR A 215 -13.94 -0.10 -5.65
C THR A 215 -12.76 -0.52 -6.55
N ALA A 216 -12.93 -1.53 -7.39
CA ALA A 216 -11.87 -2.00 -8.27
C ALA A 216 -11.38 -0.89 -9.22
N VAL A 217 -12.29 -0.21 -9.91
CA VAL A 217 -11.96 0.87 -10.84
C VAL A 217 -11.34 2.06 -10.12
N LYS A 218 -11.79 2.41 -8.91
CA LYS A 218 -11.18 3.46 -8.09
C LYS A 218 -9.73 3.13 -7.76
N ILE A 219 -9.47 1.91 -7.29
CA ILE A 219 -8.10 1.46 -6.96
C ILE A 219 -7.23 1.47 -8.22
N MET A 220 -7.68 0.90 -9.33
CA MET A 220 -6.94 0.91 -10.61
C MET A 220 -6.65 2.34 -11.09
N SER A 221 -7.64 3.23 -11.00
CA SER A 221 -7.51 4.63 -11.44
C SER A 221 -6.61 5.46 -10.54
N SER A 222 -6.41 5.05 -9.29
CA SER A 222 -5.52 5.73 -8.36
C SER A 222 -4.04 5.48 -8.61
N ILE A 223 -3.71 4.46 -9.41
CA ILE A 223 -2.33 4.06 -9.68
C ILE A 223 -1.59 5.20 -10.37
N THR A 224 -0.49 5.64 -9.77
CA THR A 224 0.41 6.63 -10.35
C THR A 224 1.80 6.02 -10.44
N PHE A 225 2.34 5.91 -11.65
CA PHE A 225 3.73 5.50 -11.87
C PHE A 225 4.66 6.64 -11.50
N ILE A 226 5.72 6.31 -10.76
CA ILE A 226 6.75 7.27 -10.35
C ILE A 226 7.81 7.25 -11.45
N LYS A 227 7.96 8.37 -12.17
CA LYS A 227 9.12 8.57 -13.04
C LYS A 227 10.35 8.67 -12.14
N GLU A 228 11.40 7.92 -12.42
CA GLU A 228 12.70 8.22 -11.81
C GLU A 228 13.01 9.70 -12.11
N LYS A 229 13.38 10.47 -11.08
CA LYS A 229 14.12 11.70 -11.36
C LYS A 229 15.43 11.21 -11.97
N GLU A 230 15.67 11.53 -13.24
CA GLU A 230 17.02 11.45 -13.78
C GLU A 230 17.91 12.18 -12.76
N SER A 231 18.86 11.44 -12.17
CA SER A 231 19.90 12.06 -11.36
C SER A 231 20.76 12.86 -12.34
N ASP A 232 20.62 14.18 -12.31
CA ASP A 232 21.59 15.12 -12.90
C ASP A 232 23.00 14.85 -12.37
#